data_AF-A0A9C9VF60-F1
#
_entry.id   AF-A0A9C9VF60-F1
#
_cell.length_a   1.000
_cell.length_b   1.000
_cell.length_c   1.000
_cell.angle_alpha   90.00
_cell.angle_beta   90.00
_cell.angle_gamma   90.00
#
_symmetry.space_group_name_H-M   'P 1'
#
loop_
_entity.id
_entity.type
_entity.pdbx_description
1 polymer ?
#
loop_
_entity_poly.entity_id
_entity_poly.type
_entity_poly.pdbx_seq_one_letter_code
_entity_poly.pdbx_strand_id
1 'polypeptide(L)' 'VSREAWQEWIRYQTMLINEHRLTPIDPEHRRFLEREMESFLFGGGAASMPEGFVPPGE' A
#
# COMPACT_ATOMS: atom_id res chain seq x y z
N VAL A 1 -10.88 3.89 -9.03
CA VAL A 1 -9.55 4.30 -8.53
C VAL A 1 -8.91 5.18 -9.58
N SER A 2 -8.46 6.38 -9.24
CA SER A 2 -7.73 7.24 -10.19
C SER A 2 -6.35 6.63 -10.48
N ARG A 3 -5.73 7.00 -11.60
CA ARG A 3 -4.38 6.53 -11.95
C ARG A 3 -3.37 6.96 -10.89
N GLU A 4 -3.57 8.14 -10.32
CA GLU A 4 -2.76 8.74 -9.27
C GLU A 4 -2.86 7.93 -7.96
N ALA A 5 -4.08 7.59 -7.53
CA ALA A 5 -4.28 6.75 -6.34
C ALA A 5 -3.69 5.35 -6.50
N TRP A 6 -3.70 4.80 -7.72
CA TRP A 6 -3.03 3.54 -8.01
C TRP A 6 -1.50 3.63 -7.90
N GLN A 7 -0.90 4.72 -8.37
CA GLN A 7 0.55 4.93 -8.21
C GLN A 7 0.97 5.09 -6.75
N GLU A 8 0.16 5.79 -5.94
CA GLU A 8 0.38 5.87 -4.49
C GLU A 8 0.29 4.49 -3.83
N TRP A 9 -0.68 3.67 -4.24
CA TRP A 9 -0.79 2.30 -3.76
C TRP A 9 0.47 1.47 -4.07
N ILE A 10 1.05 1.58 -5.27
CA ILE A 10 2.28 0.84 -5.62
C ILE A 10 3.47 1.27 -4.74
N ARG A 11 3.60 2.57 -4.43
CA ARG A 11 4.62 3.06 -3.49
C ARG A 11 4.40 2.48 -2.09
N TYR A 12 3.16 2.52 -1.61
CA TYR A 12 2.80 2.00 -0.30
C TYR A 12 2.99 0.48 -0.20
N GLN A 13 2.58 -0.27 -1.23
CA GLN A 13 2.81 -1.71 -1.35
C GLN A 13 4.30 -2.05 -1.27
N THR A 14 5.16 -1.27 -1.93
CA THR A 14 6.62 -1.48 -1.88
C THR A 14 7.16 -1.30 -0.47
N MET A 15 6.68 -0.30 0.26
CA MET A 15 7.04 -0.10 1.66
C MET A 15 6.58 -1.29 2.53
N LEU A 16 5.33 -1.71 2.41
CA LEU A 16 4.80 -2.86 3.13
C LEU A 16 5.63 -4.13 2.88
N ILE A 17 6.02 -4.36 1.63
CA ILE A 17 6.87 -5.49 1.25
C ILE A 17 8.22 -5.44 1.97
N ASN A 18 8.85 -4.28 2.04
CA ASN A 18 10.16 -4.14 2.68
C ASN A 18 10.10 -4.25 4.21
N GLU A 19 9.15 -3.55 4.84
CA GLU A 19 9.02 -3.49 6.31
C GLU A 19 8.58 -4.82 6.91
N HIS A 20 7.59 -5.48 6.28
CA HIS A 20 7.08 -6.77 6.74
C HIS A 20 7.79 -7.96 6.10
N ARG A 21 8.80 -7.72 5.25
CA ARG A 21 9.53 -8.75 4.48
C ARG A 21 8.60 -9.69 3.71
N LEU A 22 7.57 -9.11 3.10
CA LEU A 22 6.57 -9.86 2.35
C LEU A 22 7.15 -10.36 1.04
N THR A 23 6.59 -11.44 0.52
CA THR A 23 6.90 -11.93 -0.82
C THR A 23 5.61 -12.17 -1.59
N PRO A 24 5.47 -11.66 -2.83
CA PRO A 24 4.30 -11.91 -3.67
C PRO A 24 4.09 -13.39 -4.02
N ILE A 25 5.09 -14.25 -3.78
CA ILE A 25 5.01 -15.69 -4.05
C ILE A 25 4.19 -16.40 -2.97
N ASP A 26 4.22 -15.91 -1.74
CA ASP A 26 3.49 -16.49 -0.62
C ASP A 26 2.00 -16.09 -0.68
N PRO A 27 1.07 -17.06 -0.69
CA PRO A 27 -0.37 -16.79 -0.69
C PRO A 27 -0.87 -15.97 0.50
N GLU A 28 -0.28 -16.11 1.68
CA GLU A 28 -0.70 -15.35 2.87
C GLU A 28 -0.29 -13.89 2.77
N HIS A 29 0.92 -13.63 2.26
CA HIS A 29 1.40 -12.28 1.98
C HIS A 29 0.56 -11.59 0.90
N ARG A 30 0.15 -12.32 -0.15
CA ARG A 30 -0.77 -11.78 -1.15
C ARG A 30 -2.10 -11.36 -0.53
N ARG A 31 -2.70 -12.22 0.30
CA ARG A 31 -3.95 -11.90 1.02
C ARG A 31 -3.81 -10.71 1.98
N PHE A 32 -2.64 -10.53 2.57
CA PHE A 32 -2.36 -9.34 3.37
C PHE A 32 -2.33 -8.08 2.49
N LEU A 33 -1.54 -8.09 1.42
CA LEU A 33 -1.45 -6.96 0.48
C LEU A 33 -2.79 -6.61 -0.17
N GLU A 34 -3.62 -7.61 -0.50
CA GLU A 34 -4.96 -7.40 -1.04
C GLU A 34 -5.89 -6.70 -0.05
N ARG A 35 -5.87 -7.09 1.24
CA ARG A 35 -6.65 -6.42 2.28
C ARG A 35 -6.20 -4.98 2.52
N GLU A 36 -4.89 -4.75 2.55
CA GLU A 36 -4.33 -3.40 2.67
C GLU A 36 -4.70 -2.55 1.45
N MET A 37 -4.70 -3.13 0.24
CA MET A 37 -5.13 -2.46 -0.98
C MET A 37 -6.60 -2.05 -0.93
N GLU A 38 -7.47 -2.96 -0.51
CA GLU A 38 -8.90 -2.71 -0.38
C GLU A 38 -9.17 -1.61 0.65
N SER A 39 -8.48 -1.67 1.79
CA SER A 39 -8.52 -0.61 2.81
C SER A 39 -8.03 0.73 2.27
N PHE A 40 -6.88 0.76 1.58
CA PHE A 40 -6.26 1.96 1.06
C PHE A 40 -7.10 2.64 -0.05
N LEU A 41 -7.68 1.85 -0.95
CA LEU A 41 -8.40 2.36 -2.13
C LEU A 41 -9.91 2.54 -1.91
N PHE A 42 -10.50 1.77 -1.00
CA PHE A 42 -11.96 1.68 -0.85
C PHE A 42 -12.46 1.73 0.60
N GLY A 43 -11.57 1.72 1.60
CA GLY A 43 -11.90 1.69 3.03
C GLY A 43 -12.60 2.93 3.60
N GLY A 44 -12.92 3.92 2.77
CA GLY A 44 -13.89 4.98 3.09
C GLY A 44 -13.40 6.02 4.10
N GLY A 45 -12.65 7.02 3.63
CA GLY A 45 -12.53 8.30 4.35
C GLY A 45 -11.28 9.10 4.02
N ALA A 46 -10.12 8.56 4.33
CA ALA A 46 -8.82 9.17 4.08
C ALA A 46 -7.82 8.09 4.50
N ALA A 47 -7.30 7.29 3.57
CA ALA A 47 -6.21 6.39 3.90
C ALA A 47 -5.03 7.27 4.31
N SER A 48 -4.95 7.47 5.63
CA SER A 48 -3.85 8.02 6.37
C SER A 48 -2.60 7.32 5.85
N MET A 49 -1.78 8.08 5.13
CA MET A 49 -0.41 7.69 4.86
C MET A 49 0.21 7.25 6.20
N PRO A 50 1.06 6.21 6.22
CA PRO A 50 1.73 5.77 7.44
C PRO A 50 2.30 6.99 8.18
N GLU A 51 2.13 7.07 9.50
CA GLU A 51 2.75 8.11 10.30
C GLU A 51 4.26 8.14 9.99
N GLY A 52 4.71 9.16 9.25
CA GLY A 52 6.11 9.31 8.85
C GLY A 52 6.43 9.11 7.37
N PHE A 53 5.46 8.83 6.47
CA PHE A 53 5.75 8.85 5.04
C PHE A 53 5.95 10.29 4.55
N VAL A 54 7.22 10.65 4.33
CA VAL A 54 7.61 11.84 3.58
C VAL A 54 7.83 11.41 2.13
N PRO A 55 7.00 11.83 1.17
CA PRO A 55 7.25 11.55 -0.24
C PRO A 55 8.61 12.18 -0.63
N PRO A 56 9.47 11.48 -1.39
CA PRO A 56 10.67 12.10 -1.94
C PRO A 56 10.22 13.27 -2.83
N GLY A 57 10.61 14.48 -2.45
CA GLY A 57 10.29 15.70 -3.18
C GLY A 57 10.82 15.64 -4.61
N GLU A 58 10.02 16.17 -5.54
CA GLU A 58 10.46 16.50 -6.91
C GLU A 58 11.71 17.39 -6.91
#